data_AF-A0A7X6SJE8-F1
#
_entry.id   AF-A0A7X6SJE8-F1
#
_cell.length_a   1.000
_cell.length_b   1.000
_cell.length_c   1.000
_cell.angle_alpha   90.00
_cell.angle_beta   90.00
_cell.angle_gamma   90.00
#
_symmetry.space_group_name_H-M   'P 1'
#
loop_
_entity.id
_entity.type
_entity.pdbx_description
1 polymer ?
#
loop_
_entity_poly.entity_id
_entity_poly.type
_entity_poly.pdbx_seq_one_letter_code
_entity_poly.pdbx_strand_id
1 'polypeptide(L)'
;MNRFKKFLAAPIVAAAALSACTVPTPAPSTNTLAQQLLADTGDNAAGFDNEWYDFDIVTQAVLLFPDLVEAASNPEAELTAFLPNDRAFQVLVADLTGNWVWDEQGVFNAVASLGTDTVKTVLTYHLVGSKISAADALASNGAKLTTLQGGQITVHVENPALSLIRLEDNDPSDGDGGIIFSKFNIGGSLANGYAHGISKVLRPVDL
;
A
#
# COMPACT_ATOMS: atom_id res chain seq x y z
N MET A 1 24.17 0.90 78.71
CA MET A 1 25.07 0.71 77.55
C MET A 1 24.38 -0.25 76.58
N ASN A 2 23.63 0.26 75.59
CA ASN A 2 24.00 0.32 74.16
C ASN A 2 24.50 -1.05 73.63
N ARG A 3 23.90 -1.71 72.63
CA ARG A 3 23.54 -1.18 71.29
C ARG A 3 22.47 -2.03 70.58
N PHE A 4 21.43 -1.37 70.07
CA PHE A 4 20.51 -1.90 69.05
C PHE A 4 21.22 -1.95 67.69
N LYS A 5 21.22 -3.11 67.01
CA LYS A 5 21.66 -3.25 65.62
C LYS A 5 20.53 -2.79 64.69
N LYS A 6 20.76 -1.72 63.93
CA LYS A 6 19.88 -1.26 62.84
C LYS A 6 20.05 -2.21 61.64
N PHE A 7 18.98 -2.87 61.22
CA PHE A 7 18.89 -3.47 59.88
C PHE A 7 18.50 -2.37 58.89
N LEU A 8 19.37 -2.05 57.92
CA LEU A 8 18.98 -1.30 56.74
C LEU A 8 18.31 -2.29 55.76
N ALA A 9 17.01 -2.13 55.52
CA ALA A 9 16.33 -2.72 54.38
C ALA A 9 16.46 -1.75 53.20
N ALA A 10 17.11 -2.19 52.12
CA ALA A 10 17.14 -1.47 50.86
C ALA A 10 15.86 -1.80 50.06
N PRO A 11 15.13 -0.81 49.50
CA PRO A 11 14.00 -1.10 48.63
C PRO A 11 14.53 -1.54 47.27
N ILE A 12 14.19 -2.77 46.86
CA ILE A 12 14.35 -3.23 45.48
C ILE A 12 13.21 -2.58 44.68
N VAL A 13 13.55 -1.54 43.91
CA VAL A 13 12.64 -0.99 42.90
C VAL A 13 12.74 -1.90 41.68
N ALA A 14 11.76 -2.78 41.51
CA ALA A 14 11.61 -3.56 40.28
C ALA A 14 11.04 -2.64 39.19
N ALA A 15 11.90 -2.10 38.33
CA ALA A 15 11.49 -1.40 37.13
C ALA A 15 10.99 -2.44 36.11
N ALA A 16 9.67 -2.49 35.90
CA ALA A 16 9.09 -3.24 34.79
C ALA A 16 9.46 -2.51 33.48
N ALA A 17 10.39 -3.08 32.71
CA ALA A 17 10.68 -2.62 31.37
C ALA A 17 9.47 -2.94 30.47
N LEU A 18 8.68 -1.90 30.14
CA LEU A 18 7.72 -1.96 29.06
C LEU A 18 8.51 -2.18 27.76
N SER A 19 8.48 -3.40 27.22
CA SER A 19 8.91 -3.67 25.85
C SER A 19 7.98 -2.90 24.92
N ALA A 20 8.40 -1.69 24.52
CA ALA A 20 7.83 -1.03 23.37
C ALA A 20 8.08 -1.94 22.17
N CYS A 21 7.01 -2.41 21.54
CA CYS A 21 7.07 -3.02 20.22
C CYS A 21 7.67 -1.98 19.27
N THR A 22 8.97 -2.06 19.03
CA THR A 22 9.63 -1.26 18.00
C THR A 22 9.13 -1.77 16.66
N VAL A 23 8.26 -0.99 16.00
CA VAL A 23 7.93 -1.22 14.59
C VAL A 23 9.26 -1.14 13.82
N PRO A 24 9.64 -2.16 13.04
CA PRO A 24 10.90 -2.13 12.32
C PRO A 24 10.93 -0.93 11.36
N THR A 25 11.93 -0.07 11.51
CA THR A 25 12.20 1.00 10.55
C THR A 25 12.50 0.37 9.19
N PRO A 26 11.81 0.76 8.10
CA PRO A 26 12.03 0.18 6.79
C PRO A 26 13.49 0.36 6.35
N ALA A 27 14.06 -0.68 5.76
CA ALA A 27 15.41 -0.61 5.21
C ALA A 27 15.44 0.45 4.08
N PRO A 28 16.41 1.36 4.07
CA PRO A 28 16.58 2.29 2.96
C PRO A 28 16.96 1.52 1.70
N SER A 29 16.33 1.86 0.58
CA SER A 29 16.67 1.35 -0.74
C SER A 29 17.04 2.50 -1.68
N THR A 30 17.89 2.20 -2.66
CA THR A 30 18.20 3.14 -3.75
C THR A 30 17.20 3.03 -4.91
N ASN A 31 16.24 2.12 -4.82
CA ASN A 31 15.28 1.86 -5.88
C ASN A 31 14.18 2.93 -5.87
N THR A 32 13.72 3.31 -7.05
CA THR A 32 12.50 4.11 -7.23
C THR A 32 11.27 3.22 -7.25
N LEU A 33 10.07 3.82 -7.16
CA LEU A 33 8.79 3.11 -7.35
C LEU A 33 8.74 2.33 -8.66
N ALA A 34 9.17 2.92 -9.78
CA ALA A 34 9.19 2.23 -11.07
C ALA A 34 10.13 1.02 -11.07
N GLN A 35 11.32 1.17 -10.48
CA GLN A 35 12.27 0.07 -10.33
C GLN A 35 11.74 -1.03 -9.42
N GLN A 36 11.00 -0.66 -8.37
CA GLN A 36 10.38 -1.63 -7.46
C GLN A 36 9.25 -2.42 -8.12
N LEU A 37 8.41 -1.77 -8.96
CA LEU A 37 7.38 -2.46 -9.75
C LEU A 37 8.02 -3.41 -10.77
N LEU A 38 9.03 -2.95 -11.50
CA LEU A 38 9.75 -3.78 -12.48
C LEU A 38 10.59 -4.90 -11.86
N ALA A 39 10.88 -4.85 -10.56
CA ALA A 39 11.58 -5.93 -9.88
C ALA A 39 10.66 -7.13 -9.59
N ASP A 40 9.35 -6.95 -9.68
CA ASP A 40 8.34 -7.99 -9.44
C ASP A 40 8.09 -8.86 -10.68
N THR A 41 8.40 -8.35 -11.89
CA THR A 41 8.17 -9.09 -13.13
C THR A 41 9.03 -10.35 -13.16
N GLY A 42 8.43 -11.52 -12.95
CA GLY A 42 9.11 -12.81 -12.80
C GLY A 42 9.87 -13.30 -14.05
N ASP A 43 9.53 -14.51 -14.52
CA ASP A 43 10.27 -15.21 -15.59
C ASP A 43 10.03 -14.63 -17.01
N ASN A 44 9.15 -13.64 -17.16
CA ASN A 44 8.81 -13.04 -18.44
C ASN A 44 8.58 -11.52 -18.36
N ALA A 45 8.72 -10.82 -19.49
CA ALA A 45 8.66 -9.35 -19.54
C ALA A 45 7.29 -8.75 -19.17
N ALA A 46 6.22 -9.55 -19.23
CA ALA A 46 4.89 -9.11 -18.81
C ALA A 46 4.62 -9.40 -17.32
N GLY A 47 5.44 -10.22 -16.68
CA GLY A 47 5.20 -10.73 -15.32
C GLY A 47 4.20 -11.88 -15.32
N PHE A 48 3.02 -11.66 -15.92
CA PHE A 48 1.82 -12.51 -15.79
C PHE A 48 2.07 -14.01 -15.56
N ASP A 49 1.55 -14.51 -14.45
CA ASP A 49 1.58 -15.91 -14.07
C ASP A 49 0.28 -16.37 -13.37
N ASN A 50 0.35 -17.11 -12.26
CA ASN A 50 -0.81 -17.58 -11.49
C ASN A 50 -0.74 -17.14 -10.00
N GLU A 51 0.17 -16.25 -9.64
CA GLU A 51 0.38 -15.70 -8.30
C GLU A 51 -0.44 -14.42 -8.11
N TRP A 52 -1.74 -14.59 -7.90
CA TRP A 52 -2.71 -13.50 -7.73
C TRP A 52 -2.42 -12.45 -6.62
N TYR A 53 -1.37 -12.62 -5.82
CA TYR A 53 -1.02 -11.73 -4.71
C TYR A 53 0.29 -10.95 -4.91
N ASP A 54 0.80 -10.91 -6.15
CA ASP A 54 1.81 -9.97 -6.62
C ASP A 54 1.18 -8.74 -7.31
N PHE A 55 1.98 -8.00 -8.09
CA PHE A 55 1.63 -6.68 -8.63
C PHE A 55 1.88 -6.57 -10.15
N ASP A 56 1.76 -7.67 -10.89
CA ASP A 56 2.03 -7.68 -12.32
C ASP A 56 1.01 -6.86 -13.12
N ILE A 57 -0.29 -6.98 -12.84
CA ILE A 57 -1.32 -6.22 -13.56
C ILE A 57 -1.15 -4.71 -13.36
N VAL A 58 -0.90 -4.24 -12.13
CA VAL A 58 -0.65 -2.80 -11.90
C VAL A 58 0.65 -2.35 -12.56
N THR A 59 1.69 -3.18 -12.56
CA THR A 59 2.95 -2.88 -13.24
C THR A 59 2.71 -2.68 -14.74
N GLN A 60 2.04 -3.62 -15.40
CA GLN A 60 1.71 -3.51 -16.83
C GLN A 60 0.78 -2.33 -17.11
N ALA A 61 -0.18 -2.03 -16.24
CA ALA A 61 -1.09 -0.90 -16.41
C ALA A 61 -0.34 0.44 -16.34
N VAL A 62 0.62 0.61 -15.41
CA VAL A 62 1.45 1.82 -15.30
C VAL A 62 2.32 1.99 -16.55
N LEU A 63 2.87 0.91 -17.11
CA LEU A 63 3.71 0.95 -18.30
C LEU A 63 2.99 1.46 -19.57
N LEU A 64 1.65 1.47 -19.58
CA LEU A 64 0.87 2.08 -20.65
C LEU A 64 0.99 3.62 -20.69
N PHE A 65 1.45 4.25 -19.60
CA PHE A 65 1.45 5.71 -19.44
C PHE A 65 2.86 6.25 -19.16
N PRO A 66 3.56 6.77 -20.19
CA PRO A 66 4.93 7.26 -20.04
C PRO A 66 5.12 8.32 -18.95
N ASP A 67 4.12 9.18 -18.73
CA ASP A 67 4.18 10.21 -17.70
C ASP A 67 4.06 9.65 -16.27
N LEU A 68 3.32 8.57 -16.07
CA LEU A 68 3.30 7.85 -14.79
C LEU A 68 4.63 7.13 -14.54
N VAL A 69 5.20 6.54 -15.58
CA VAL A 69 6.54 5.92 -15.51
C VAL A 69 7.59 6.97 -15.16
N GLU A 70 7.53 8.16 -15.77
CA GLU A 70 8.43 9.28 -15.47
C GLU A 70 8.29 9.73 -14.00
N ALA A 71 7.05 9.93 -13.53
CA ALA A 71 6.79 10.31 -12.14
C ALA A 71 7.30 9.25 -11.15
N ALA A 72 7.04 7.96 -11.41
CA ALA A 72 7.47 6.84 -10.58
C ALA A 72 8.99 6.59 -10.65
N SER A 73 9.68 7.09 -11.67
CA SER A 73 11.13 6.99 -11.85
C SER A 73 11.90 8.20 -11.32
N ASN A 74 11.23 9.32 -11.04
CA ASN A 74 11.90 10.53 -10.56
C ASN A 74 12.33 10.38 -9.09
N PRO A 75 13.64 10.37 -8.76
CA PRO A 75 14.13 10.19 -7.40
C PRO A 75 13.80 11.35 -6.46
N GLU A 76 13.56 12.54 -7.00
CA GLU A 76 13.22 13.75 -6.22
C GLU A 76 11.71 13.84 -5.92
N ALA A 77 10.90 12.94 -6.47
CA ALA A 77 9.48 12.91 -6.20
C ALA A 77 9.19 12.46 -4.76
N GLU A 78 8.04 12.87 -4.25
CA GLU A 78 7.51 12.44 -2.95
C GLU A 78 6.17 11.77 -3.18
N LEU A 79 6.18 10.44 -3.27
CA LEU A 79 5.02 9.66 -3.67
C LEU A 79 4.72 8.54 -2.67
N THR A 80 3.43 8.31 -2.44
CA THR A 80 2.93 7.06 -1.87
C THR A 80 2.03 6.41 -2.90
N ALA A 81 2.35 5.16 -3.27
CA ALA A 81 1.55 4.37 -4.18
C ALA A 81 0.78 3.29 -3.40
N PHE A 82 -0.54 3.25 -3.56
CA PHE A 82 -1.36 2.14 -3.12
C PHE A 82 -1.50 1.15 -4.28
N LEU A 83 -0.84 0.00 -4.18
CA LEU A 83 -0.72 -0.96 -5.27
C LEU A 83 -1.78 -2.07 -5.11
N PRO A 84 -2.83 -2.12 -5.93
CA PRO A 84 -3.73 -3.27 -5.93
C PRO A 84 -2.96 -4.49 -6.41
N ASN A 85 -3.13 -5.61 -5.73
CA ASN A 85 -2.61 -6.88 -6.21
C ASN A 85 -3.43 -7.43 -7.38
N ASP A 86 -2.94 -8.48 -8.02
CA ASP A 86 -3.59 -9.03 -9.21
C ASP A 86 -4.99 -9.58 -8.94
N ARG A 87 -5.21 -10.13 -7.73
CA ARG A 87 -6.53 -10.51 -7.23
C ARG A 87 -7.50 -9.33 -7.15
N ALA A 88 -7.02 -8.14 -6.78
CA ALA A 88 -7.85 -6.95 -6.72
C ALA A 88 -8.39 -6.57 -8.11
N PHE A 89 -7.56 -6.65 -9.15
CA PHE A 89 -8.00 -6.42 -10.52
C PHE A 89 -8.95 -7.51 -11.02
N GLN A 90 -8.73 -8.77 -10.65
CA GLN A 90 -9.65 -9.86 -10.97
C GLN A 90 -11.04 -9.60 -10.38
N VAL A 91 -11.10 -9.14 -9.13
CA VAL A 91 -12.34 -8.75 -8.46
C VAL A 91 -12.98 -7.55 -9.17
N LEU A 92 -12.22 -6.52 -9.52
CA LEU A 92 -12.72 -5.38 -10.30
C LEU A 92 -13.35 -5.82 -11.61
N VAL A 93 -12.67 -6.65 -12.39
CA VAL A 93 -13.19 -7.14 -13.68
C VAL A 93 -14.45 -7.97 -13.50
N ALA A 94 -14.50 -8.83 -12.47
CA ALA A 94 -15.69 -9.61 -12.17
C ALA A 94 -16.88 -8.73 -11.78
N ASP A 95 -16.64 -7.66 -11.02
CA ASP A 95 -17.65 -6.69 -10.60
C ASP A 95 -18.21 -5.92 -11.80
N LEU A 96 -17.34 -5.38 -12.67
CA LEU A 96 -17.75 -4.59 -13.84
C LEU A 96 -18.41 -5.42 -14.95
N THR A 97 -17.98 -6.67 -15.13
CA THR A 97 -18.41 -7.49 -16.29
C THR A 97 -19.35 -8.63 -15.93
N GLY A 98 -19.48 -8.96 -14.64
CA GLY A 98 -20.19 -10.14 -14.16
C GLY A 98 -19.48 -11.47 -14.45
N ASN A 99 -18.25 -11.45 -15.00
CA ASN A 99 -17.52 -12.65 -15.41
C ASN A 99 -16.19 -12.78 -14.68
N TRP A 100 -15.95 -13.96 -14.12
CA TRP A 100 -14.68 -14.28 -13.49
C TRP A 100 -13.66 -14.75 -14.53
N VAL A 101 -12.57 -13.99 -14.69
CA VAL A 101 -11.45 -14.30 -15.60
C VAL A 101 -10.36 -15.02 -14.82
N TRP A 102 -9.83 -16.13 -15.35
CA TRP A 102 -8.96 -17.06 -14.61
C TRP A 102 -7.47 -16.93 -14.92
N ASP A 103 -7.07 -15.93 -15.68
CA ASP A 103 -5.69 -15.62 -16.04
C ASP A 103 -5.45 -14.11 -15.99
N GLU A 104 -4.26 -13.71 -15.55
CA GLU A 104 -3.91 -12.29 -15.35
C GLU A 104 -3.89 -11.51 -16.66
N GLN A 105 -3.44 -12.14 -17.76
CA GLN A 105 -3.45 -11.51 -19.07
C GLN A 105 -4.86 -11.12 -19.51
N GLY A 106 -5.84 -12.01 -19.30
CA GLY A 106 -7.26 -11.74 -19.57
C GLY A 106 -7.81 -10.63 -18.68
N VAL A 107 -7.44 -10.60 -17.40
CA VAL A 107 -7.82 -9.53 -16.47
C VAL A 107 -7.23 -8.20 -16.93
N PHE A 108 -5.93 -8.15 -17.24
CA PHE A 108 -5.27 -6.96 -17.78
C PHE A 108 -5.92 -6.46 -19.07
N ASN A 109 -6.23 -7.36 -20.01
CA ASN A 109 -6.91 -7.00 -21.25
C ASN A 109 -8.30 -6.39 -20.98
N ALA A 110 -9.05 -6.93 -20.02
CA ALA A 110 -10.34 -6.37 -19.62
C ALA A 110 -10.18 -4.99 -18.99
N VAL A 111 -9.21 -4.78 -18.11
CA VAL A 111 -8.88 -3.46 -17.52
C VAL A 111 -8.48 -2.48 -18.62
N ALA A 112 -7.60 -2.86 -19.54
CA ALA A 112 -7.18 -2.02 -20.66
C ALA A 112 -8.36 -1.64 -21.59
N SER A 113 -9.38 -2.51 -21.69
CA SER A 113 -10.58 -2.25 -22.49
C SER A 113 -11.51 -1.17 -21.91
N LEU A 114 -11.33 -0.76 -20.65
CA LEU A 114 -12.07 0.34 -20.03
C LEU A 114 -11.75 1.72 -20.65
N GLY A 115 -10.69 1.78 -21.47
CA GLY A 115 -10.22 2.99 -22.13
C GLY A 115 -9.08 3.65 -21.36
N THR A 116 -8.15 4.26 -22.11
CA THR A 116 -6.92 4.84 -21.56
C THR A 116 -7.19 5.93 -20.53
N ASP A 117 -8.20 6.76 -20.75
CA ASP A 117 -8.54 7.87 -19.85
C ASP A 117 -9.08 7.36 -18.52
N THR A 118 -9.95 6.34 -18.55
CA THR A 118 -10.49 5.66 -17.37
C THR A 118 -9.37 5.02 -16.57
N VAL A 119 -8.54 4.19 -17.22
CA VAL A 119 -7.43 3.49 -16.57
C VAL A 119 -6.45 4.49 -15.94
N LYS A 120 -6.07 5.55 -16.66
CA LYS A 120 -5.19 6.59 -16.13
C LYS A 120 -5.78 7.31 -14.92
N THR A 121 -7.08 7.61 -14.96
CA THR A 121 -7.80 8.24 -13.85
C THR A 121 -7.77 7.34 -12.61
N VAL A 122 -8.01 6.05 -12.76
CA VAL A 122 -7.92 5.07 -11.66
C VAL A 122 -6.48 4.96 -11.15
N LEU A 123 -5.46 4.83 -12.02
CA LEU A 123 -4.06 4.71 -11.57
C LEU A 123 -3.58 5.97 -10.83
N THR A 124 -3.94 7.17 -11.30
CA THR A 124 -3.58 8.43 -10.61
C THR A 124 -4.33 8.62 -9.30
N TYR A 125 -5.49 7.99 -9.13
CA TYR A 125 -6.22 7.94 -7.87
C TYR A 125 -5.50 7.07 -6.81
N HIS A 126 -4.65 6.13 -7.22
CA HIS A 126 -3.84 5.32 -6.32
C HIS A 126 -2.53 5.99 -5.87
N LEU A 127 -2.24 7.20 -6.35
CA LEU A 127 -1.03 7.94 -6.03
C LEU A 127 -1.35 9.14 -5.14
N VAL A 128 -0.55 9.31 -4.09
CA VAL A 128 -0.60 10.48 -3.20
C VAL A 128 0.74 11.19 -3.23
N GLY A 129 0.72 12.53 -3.37
CA GLY A 129 1.90 13.39 -3.42
C GLY A 129 2.54 13.65 -2.05
N SER A 130 2.85 12.60 -1.29
CA SER A 130 3.59 12.68 -0.04
C SER A 130 4.20 11.32 0.29
N LYS A 131 5.24 11.28 1.14
CA LYS A 131 5.84 10.03 1.63
C LYS A 131 5.15 9.58 2.92
N ILE A 132 4.34 8.54 2.85
CA ILE A 132 3.60 7.98 3.99
C ILE A 132 4.17 6.59 4.27
N SER A 133 4.97 6.47 5.33
CA SER A 133 5.47 5.17 5.76
C SER A 133 4.35 4.34 6.40
N ALA A 134 4.57 3.03 6.57
CA ALA A 134 3.64 2.19 7.32
C ALA A 134 3.34 2.70 8.75
N ALA A 135 4.35 3.25 9.43
CA ALA A 135 4.18 3.82 10.76
C ALA A 135 3.28 5.06 10.73
N ASP A 136 3.47 5.93 9.74
CA ASP A 136 2.64 7.12 9.56
C ASP A 136 1.21 6.73 9.15
N ALA A 137 1.04 5.74 8.27
CA ALA A 137 -0.26 5.23 7.87
C ALA A 137 -1.05 4.69 9.08
N LEU A 138 -0.40 3.94 9.97
CA LEU A 138 -1.01 3.42 11.20
C LEU A 138 -1.36 4.52 12.23
N ALA A 139 -0.72 5.69 12.13
CA ALA A 139 -1.02 6.86 12.95
C ALA A 139 -2.07 7.80 12.32
N SER A 140 -2.56 7.50 11.11
CA SER A 140 -3.37 8.41 10.28
C SER A 140 -4.87 8.12 10.33
N ASN A 141 -5.40 7.62 11.46
CA ASN A 141 -6.83 7.32 11.55
C ASN A 141 -7.70 8.56 11.32
N GLY A 142 -8.66 8.47 10.40
CA GLY A 142 -9.53 9.56 9.96
C GLY A 142 -8.86 10.56 9.01
N ALA A 143 -7.62 10.33 8.58
CA ALA A 143 -6.96 11.20 7.63
C ALA A 143 -7.64 11.13 6.25
N LYS A 144 -7.66 12.28 5.57
CA LYS A 144 -8.16 12.41 4.20
C LYS A 144 -7.00 12.70 3.28
N LEU A 145 -6.64 11.73 2.45
CA LEU A 145 -5.54 11.81 1.51
C LEU A 145 -6.08 12.35 0.19
N THR A 146 -5.52 13.46 -0.29
CA THR A 146 -5.81 13.95 -1.65
C THR A 146 -4.89 13.24 -2.62
N THR A 147 -5.49 12.58 -3.61
CA THR A 147 -4.76 11.81 -4.63
C THR A 147 -4.26 12.72 -5.75
N LEU A 148 -3.36 12.23 -6.60
CA LEU A 148 -2.91 12.98 -7.78
C LEU A 148 -4.04 13.20 -8.80
N GLN A 149 -5.06 12.34 -8.79
CA GLN A 149 -6.28 12.54 -9.57
C GLN A 149 -7.15 13.69 -9.02
N GLY A 150 -7.02 14.01 -7.73
CA GLY A 150 -7.74 15.10 -7.05
C GLY A 150 -8.86 14.64 -6.11
N GLY A 151 -9.33 13.39 -6.23
CA GLY A 151 -10.26 12.77 -5.30
C GLY A 151 -9.63 12.48 -3.92
N GLN A 152 -10.47 12.08 -2.96
CA GLN A 152 -10.05 11.82 -1.58
C GLN A 152 -10.17 10.35 -1.21
N ILE A 153 -9.17 9.84 -0.50
CA ILE A 153 -9.20 8.53 0.18
C ILE A 153 -9.23 8.78 1.68
N THR A 154 -10.19 8.22 2.39
CA THR A 154 -10.25 8.30 3.86
C THR A 154 -9.60 7.06 4.49
N VAL A 155 -8.66 7.29 5.39
CA VAL A 155 -7.92 6.22 6.08
C VAL A 155 -8.63 5.85 7.38
N HIS A 156 -9.00 4.59 7.54
CA HIS A 156 -9.58 4.04 8.76
C HIS A 156 -8.64 3.00 9.35
N VAL A 157 -8.04 3.32 10.50
CA VAL A 157 -7.18 2.40 11.25
C VAL A 157 -8.07 1.63 12.25
N GLU A 158 -8.63 0.52 11.78
CA GLU A 158 -9.59 -0.29 12.53
C GLU A 158 -8.92 -0.98 13.73
N ASN A 159 -7.69 -1.47 13.53
CA ASN A 159 -6.90 -2.04 14.63
C ASN A 159 -5.39 -1.86 14.39
N PRO A 160 -4.72 -0.92 15.08
CA PRO A 160 -3.31 -0.66 14.89
C PRO A 160 -2.42 -1.83 15.34
N ALA A 161 -2.86 -2.64 16.32
CA ALA A 161 -2.08 -3.78 16.81
C ALA A 161 -2.06 -4.95 15.81
N LEU A 162 -3.03 -5.00 14.89
CA LEU A 162 -3.12 -5.98 13.81
C LEU A 162 -2.76 -5.38 12.45
N SER A 163 -2.23 -4.15 12.43
CA SER A 163 -1.99 -3.34 11.22
C SER A 163 -3.16 -3.34 10.24
N LEU A 164 -4.39 -3.32 10.76
CA LEU A 164 -5.61 -3.37 9.96
C LEU A 164 -6.02 -1.94 9.59
N ILE A 165 -5.83 -1.60 8.31
CA ILE A 165 -6.20 -0.32 7.73
C ILE A 165 -7.18 -0.58 6.58
N ARG A 166 -8.34 0.09 6.62
CA ARG A 166 -9.31 0.19 5.53
C ARG A 166 -9.14 1.56 4.86
N LEU A 167 -9.22 1.57 3.54
CA LEU A 167 -9.13 2.74 2.68
C LEU A 167 -10.49 2.94 2.03
N GLU A 168 -11.22 3.95 2.50
CA GLU A 168 -12.51 4.33 1.92
C GLU A 168 -12.28 5.24 0.73
N ASP A 169 -12.81 4.83 -0.42
CA ASP A 169 -12.72 5.58 -1.67
C ASP A 169 -14.02 6.35 -1.99
N ASN A 170 -14.24 6.73 -3.26
CA ASN A 170 -15.39 7.54 -3.66
C ASN A 170 -16.44 6.73 -4.43
N ASP A 171 -16.30 5.41 -4.55
CA ASP A 171 -17.32 4.53 -5.10
C ASP A 171 -18.21 4.00 -3.96
N PRO A 172 -19.45 4.51 -3.83
CA PRO A 172 -20.35 4.08 -2.74
C PRO A 172 -20.96 2.69 -2.96
N SER A 173 -20.76 2.08 -4.13
CA SER A 173 -21.38 0.80 -4.50
C SER A 173 -20.44 -0.40 -4.37
N ASP A 174 -19.13 -0.17 -4.34
CA ASP A 174 -18.14 -1.20 -4.01
C ASP A 174 -17.76 -1.13 -2.51
N GLY A 175 -17.36 -2.27 -1.96
CA GLY A 175 -16.77 -2.29 -0.63
C GLY A 175 -15.34 -1.77 -0.64
N ASP A 176 -14.95 -1.05 0.41
CA ASP A 176 -13.62 -0.46 0.55
C ASP A 176 -12.45 -1.47 0.50
N GLY A 177 -11.31 -1.02 -0.02
CA GLY A 177 -10.06 -1.76 0.01
C GLY A 177 -9.37 -1.71 1.39
N GLY A 178 -8.49 -2.66 1.66
CA GLY A 178 -7.64 -2.64 2.85
C GLY A 178 -6.17 -2.78 2.48
N ILE A 179 -5.28 -2.22 3.31
CA ILE A 179 -3.85 -2.49 3.18
C ILE A 179 -3.59 -3.93 3.63
N ILE A 180 -2.87 -4.69 2.79
CA ILE A 180 -2.53 -6.07 3.06
C ILE A 180 -1.45 -6.09 4.15
N PHE A 181 -1.72 -6.78 5.27
CA PHE A 181 -0.87 -6.83 6.46
C PHE A 181 0.62 -7.06 6.17
N SER A 182 0.94 -7.93 5.20
CA SER A 182 2.31 -8.30 4.83
C SER A 182 2.92 -7.44 3.72
N LYS A 183 2.19 -6.46 3.17
CA LYS A 183 2.60 -5.66 2.01
C LYS A 183 2.65 -4.16 2.33
N PHE A 184 3.00 -3.82 3.56
CA PHE A 184 3.39 -2.46 3.91
C PHE A 184 4.82 -2.15 3.45
N ASN A 185 5.08 -0.92 2.98
CA ASN A 185 6.41 -0.47 2.56
C ASN A 185 7.10 -1.48 1.61
N ILE A 186 6.44 -1.88 0.53
CA ILE A 186 7.01 -2.79 -0.47
C ILE A 186 8.32 -2.16 -1.01
N GLY A 187 9.41 -2.93 -0.97
CA GLY A 187 10.75 -2.44 -1.33
C GLY A 187 11.44 -1.59 -0.25
N GLY A 188 10.81 -1.43 0.93
CA GLY A 188 11.34 -0.63 2.03
C GLY A 188 11.04 0.87 1.88
N SER A 189 12.00 1.71 2.27
CA SER A 189 11.96 3.14 1.96
C SER A 189 12.57 3.34 0.58
N LEU A 190 11.74 3.59 -0.43
CA LEU A 190 12.17 3.86 -1.80
C LEU A 190 12.75 5.26 -1.90
N ALA A 191 13.60 5.50 -2.91
CA ALA A 191 14.23 6.80 -3.14
C ALA A 191 13.20 7.94 -3.20
N ASN A 192 12.08 7.68 -3.88
CA ASN A 192 11.00 8.63 -4.12
C ASN A 192 9.72 8.37 -3.31
N GLY A 193 9.76 7.47 -2.31
CA GLY A 193 8.70 7.35 -1.31
C GLY A 193 8.36 5.93 -0.88
N TYR A 194 7.07 5.58 -0.86
CA TYR A 194 6.58 4.32 -0.30
C TYR A 194 5.53 3.65 -1.19
N ALA A 195 5.47 2.32 -1.15
CA ALA A 195 4.43 1.52 -1.77
C ALA A 195 3.73 0.64 -0.73
N HIS A 196 2.40 0.61 -0.76
CA HIS A 196 1.58 -0.25 0.10
C HIS A 196 0.65 -1.11 -0.75
N GLY A 197 0.71 -2.42 -0.60
CA GLY A 197 -0.15 -3.36 -1.30
C GLY A 197 -1.57 -3.34 -0.73
N ILE A 198 -2.58 -3.29 -1.59
CA ILE A 198 -3.99 -3.22 -1.20
C ILE A 198 -4.82 -4.34 -1.82
N SER A 199 -5.91 -4.70 -1.15
CA SER A 199 -6.75 -5.86 -1.50
C SER A 199 -7.84 -5.59 -2.53
N LYS A 200 -8.06 -4.34 -2.92
CA LYS A 200 -9.05 -3.91 -3.91
C LYS A 200 -8.53 -2.72 -4.71
N VAL A 201 -8.99 -2.58 -5.94
CA VAL A 201 -8.74 -1.38 -6.75
C VAL A 201 -9.61 -0.26 -6.21
N LEU A 202 -9.00 0.85 -5.77
CA LEU A 202 -9.72 2.03 -5.30
C LEU A 202 -10.31 2.80 -6.48
N ARG A 203 -11.54 3.25 -6.34
CA ARG A 203 -12.30 3.87 -7.44
C ARG A 203 -12.62 5.34 -7.12
N PRO A 204 -12.34 6.27 -8.05
CA PRO A 204 -12.61 7.70 -7.85
C PRO A 204 -14.09 8.06 -8.02
N VAL A 205 -14.88 7.18 -8.64
CA VAL A 205 -16.31 7.30 -8.92
C VAL A 205 -16.91 5.89 -9.03
N ASP A 206 -18.24 5.81 -8.98
CA ASP A 206 -19.01 4.64 -9.40
C ASP A 206 -18.72 4.33 -10.90
N LEU A 207 -18.21 3.12 -11.19
CA LEU A 207 -17.68 2.69 -12.50
C LEU A 207 -18.62 1.74 -13.25
#